data_AF-A0A432VID2-F1
#
_entry.id   AF-A0A432VID2-F1
#
_cell.length_a   1.000
_cell.length_b   1.000
_cell.length_c   1.000
_cell.angle_alpha   90.00
_cell.angle_beta   90.00
_cell.angle_gamma   90.00
#
_symmetry.space_group_name_H-M   'P 1'
#
loop_
_entity.id
_entity.type
_entity.pdbx_description
1 polymer ?
#
loop_
_entity_poly.entity_id
_entity_poly.type
_entity_poly.pdbx_seq_one_letter_code
_entity_poly.pdbx_strand_id
1 'polypeptide(L)'
;MAIDPWFPIAIVCSLAGYGSYLAGLRRQLVQPNRASWLIWTAATAVEAATYAAVNPAALQGWVFALSTLACLLVTIGIWRRSVWSAPSRGEVACTAACLAALLVWIVSRNAFWAHMLVVAAVPVSFWPTWQSVMEDRTRERSPAWGLWTIGDLATLLVATRNGDQHAGEYVYILVELLCHASVWFMVGLATINPLRSLGFRDGRFYVLDAYAPTANLFAVGETHLGKAVYAAQGFAEGDEIIRFTGRRFRADRVPSLMRGSSDRFVQVTPEHYMGPSGRIDDLINHSCSPNAGLRFGGTSVVLVATRDIAPGEEIAWDYSTTLAESNWHMICQCRSPECRRVIGNFSTLSPERQEWFRARNLVAPYLRRKDEIAPLRDRAA
;
A
#
# COMPACT_ATOMS: atom_id res chain seq x y z
N MET A 1 -48.22 1.91 -2.12
CA MET A 1 -47.21 0.82 -2.08
C MET A 1 -46.15 1.26 -1.08
N ALA A 2 -45.96 0.55 0.02
CA ALA A 2 -44.91 0.90 0.97
C ALA A 2 -43.54 0.64 0.30
N ILE A 3 -42.65 1.63 0.33
CA ILE A 3 -41.28 1.46 -0.19
C ILE A 3 -40.58 0.44 0.70
N ASP A 4 -39.95 -0.58 0.10
CA ASP A 4 -39.16 -1.56 0.87
C ASP A 4 -38.09 -0.79 1.67
N PRO A 5 -37.99 -0.95 3.00
CA PRO A 5 -37.04 -0.22 3.83
C PRO A 5 -35.57 -0.43 3.43
N TRP A 6 -35.23 -1.51 2.72
CA TRP A 6 -33.88 -1.74 2.22
C TRP A 6 -33.50 -0.86 1.04
N PHE A 7 -34.48 -0.40 0.26
CA PHE A 7 -34.24 0.49 -0.88
C PHE A 7 -33.61 1.84 -0.49
N PRO A 8 -34.16 2.62 0.47
CA PRO A 8 -33.50 3.83 0.93
C PRO A 8 -32.18 3.56 1.64
N ILE A 9 -32.02 2.41 2.33
CA ILE A 9 -30.75 2.02 2.94
C ILE A 9 -29.66 1.85 1.86
N ALA A 10 -29.96 1.12 0.79
CA ALA A 10 -29.03 0.92 -0.33
C ALA A 10 -28.53 2.25 -0.91
N ILE A 11 -29.46 3.18 -1.19
CA ILE A 11 -29.15 4.50 -1.74
C ILE A 11 -28.30 5.33 -0.76
N VAL A 12 -28.73 5.43 0.50
CA VAL A 12 -28.04 6.25 1.51
C VAL A 12 -26.63 5.73 1.77
N CYS A 13 -26.47 4.41 1.92
CA CYS A 13 -25.17 3.79 2.13
C CYS A 13 -24.23 4.01 0.93
N SER A 14 -24.73 3.85 -0.30
CA SER A 14 -23.93 4.09 -1.51
C SER A 14 -23.43 5.55 -1.60
N LEU A 15 -24.34 6.52 -1.45
CA LEU A 15 -24.00 7.94 -1.50
C LEU A 15 -23.09 8.37 -0.34
N ALA A 16 -23.35 7.88 0.88
CA ALA A 16 -22.49 8.13 2.04
C ALA A 16 -21.10 7.52 1.84
N GLY A 17 -21.00 6.37 1.17
CA GLY A 17 -19.74 5.75 0.78
C GLY A 17 -18.88 6.71 -0.04
N TYR A 18 -19.39 7.22 -1.15
CA TYR A 18 -18.69 8.22 -1.97
C TYR A 18 -18.34 9.50 -1.21
N GLY A 19 -19.28 10.04 -0.42
CA GLY A 19 -19.05 11.24 0.39
C GLY A 19 -17.90 11.05 1.39
N SER A 20 -17.89 9.92 2.10
CA SER A 20 -16.85 9.58 3.07
C SER A 20 -15.49 9.35 2.40
N TYR A 21 -15.47 8.71 1.23
CA TYR A 21 -14.24 8.47 0.47
C TYR A 21 -13.62 9.78 -0.05
N LEU A 22 -14.45 10.67 -0.62
CA LEU A 22 -14.01 12.00 -1.06
C LEU A 22 -13.51 12.86 0.10
N ALA A 23 -14.16 12.80 1.27
CA ALA A 23 -13.68 13.47 2.48
C ALA A 23 -12.32 12.93 2.93
N GLY A 24 -12.15 11.60 2.94
CA GLY A 24 -10.88 10.94 3.22
C GLY A 24 -9.77 11.37 2.25
N LEU A 25 -10.06 11.41 0.95
CA LEU A 25 -9.12 11.84 -0.09
C LEU A 25 -8.71 13.31 0.09
N ARG A 26 -9.65 14.20 0.39
CA ARG A 26 -9.35 15.61 0.66
C ARG A 26 -8.43 15.78 1.87
N ARG A 27 -8.67 14.99 2.93
CA ARG A 27 -7.90 14.95 4.19
C ARG A 27 -6.63 14.10 4.13
N GLN A 28 -6.29 13.53 2.97
CA GLN A 28 -5.11 12.66 2.77
C GLN A 28 -5.09 11.42 3.69
N LEU A 29 -6.28 10.93 4.06
CA LEU A 29 -6.44 9.72 4.88
C LEU A 29 -6.40 8.43 4.06
N VAL A 30 -6.51 8.56 2.73
CA VAL A 30 -6.45 7.44 1.77
C VAL A 30 -5.52 7.80 0.61
N GLN A 31 -4.87 6.77 0.06
CA GLN A 31 -4.03 6.79 -1.13
C GLN A 31 -4.58 5.77 -2.16
N PRO A 32 -5.71 6.10 -2.80
CA PRO A 32 -6.38 5.24 -3.77
C PRO A 32 -5.48 4.74 -4.90
N ASN A 33 -5.73 3.50 -5.37
CA ASN A 33 -5.15 3.08 -6.65
C ASN A 33 -5.80 3.81 -7.84
N ARG A 34 -4.98 4.58 -8.57
CA ARG A 34 -5.41 5.40 -9.72
C ARG A 34 -6.02 4.61 -10.88
N ALA A 35 -5.54 3.40 -11.14
CA ALA A 35 -5.98 2.59 -12.27
C ALA A 35 -7.37 2.03 -11.98
N SER A 36 -7.61 1.52 -10.77
CA SER A 36 -8.93 1.04 -10.37
C SER A 36 -9.99 2.13 -10.51
N TRP A 37 -9.72 3.34 -9.99
CA TRP A 37 -10.67 4.44 -10.06
C TRP A 37 -10.94 4.93 -11.49
N LEU A 38 -9.92 4.90 -12.36
CA LEU A 38 -10.11 5.19 -13.78
C LEU A 38 -10.99 4.13 -14.46
N ILE A 39 -10.73 2.84 -14.20
CA ILE A 39 -11.52 1.72 -14.74
C ILE A 39 -12.97 1.83 -14.25
N TRP A 40 -13.19 2.06 -12.95
CA TRP A 40 -14.54 2.21 -12.38
C TRP A 40 -15.27 3.41 -12.95
N THR A 41 -14.60 4.56 -13.12
CA THR A 41 -15.22 5.73 -13.76
C THR A 41 -15.73 5.39 -15.16
N ALA A 42 -14.93 4.70 -15.97
CA ALA A 42 -15.32 4.28 -17.30
C ALA A 42 -16.45 3.24 -17.28
N ALA A 43 -16.36 2.24 -16.40
CA ALA A 43 -17.35 1.18 -16.26
C ALA A 43 -18.72 1.74 -15.83
N THR A 44 -18.76 2.56 -14.78
CA THR A 44 -20.02 3.18 -14.31
C THR A 44 -20.61 4.13 -15.34
N ALA A 45 -19.79 4.83 -16.12
CA ALA A 45 -20.28 5.71 -17.18
C ALA A 45 -20.96 4.93 -18.31
N VAL A 46 -20.37 3.79 -18.70
CA VAL A 46 -20.95 2.88 -19.68
C VAL A 46 -22.26 2.29 -19.15
N GLU A 47 -22.28 1.85 -17.90
CA GLU A 47 -23.48 1.34 -17.24
C GLU A 47 -24.59 2.39 -17.18
N ALA A 48 -24.28 3.61 -16.74
CA ALA A 48 -25.25 4.71 -16.69
C ALA A 48 -25.85 5.02 -18.07
N ALA A 49 -25.00 5.11 -19.11
CA ALA A 49 -25.44 5.42 -20.46
C ALA A 49 -26.31 4.31 -21.07
N THR A 50 -25.91 3.05 -20.87
CA THR A 50 -26.65 1.90 -21.40
C THR A 50 -27.97 1.68 -20.68
N TYR A 51 -27.98 1.82 -19.36
CA TYR A 51 -29.21 1.72 -18.58
C TYR A 51 -30.19 2.82 -18.94
N ALA A 52 -29.73 4.07 -19.09
CA ALA A 52 -30.58 5.19 -19.50
C ALA A 52 -31.16 5.00 -20.91
N ALA A 53 -30.40 4.39 -21.83
CA ALA A 53 -30.86 4.10 -23.18
C ALA A 53 -31.98 3.03 -23.21
N VAL A 54 -31.91 2.03 -22.33
CA VAL A 54 -32.90 0.95 -22.24
C VAL A 54 -34.10 1.32 -21.37
N ASN A 55 -33.88 2.12 -20.31
CA ASN A 55 -34.87 2.46 -19.29
C ASN A 55 -34.97 3.99 -19.06
N PRO A 56 -35.38 4.79 -20.07
CA PRO A 56 -35.27 6.25 -20.04
C PRO A 56 -36.12 6.94 -18.94
N ALA A 57 -37.15 6.28 -18.42
CA ALA A 57 -38.01 6.81 -17.36
C ALA A 57 -37.69 6.26 -15.96
N ALA A 58 -36.72 5.34 -15.83
CA ALA A 58 -36.42 4.69 -14.56
C ALA A 58 -35.55 5.57 -13.66
N LEU A 59 -35.93 5.70 -12.39
CA LEU A 59 -35.19 6.47 -11.40
C LEU A 59 -33.79 5.89 -11.13
N GLN A 60 -33.58 4.60 -11.35
CA GLN A 60 -32.29 3.92 -11.24
C GLN A 60 -31.23 4.52 -12.18
N GLY A 61 -31.63 5.06 -13.33
CA GLY A 61 -30.69 5.76 -14.24
C GLY A 61 -29.98 6.94 -13.56
N TRP A 62 -30.67 7.66 -12.67
CA TRP A 62 -30.07 8.73 -11.87
C TRP A 62 -29.07 8.23 -10.85
N VAL A 63 -29.27 7.04 -10.29
CA VAL A 63 -28.33 6.42 -9.33
C VAL A 63 -27.01 6.11 -10.03
N PHE A 64 -27.05 5.52 -11.22
CA PHE A 64 -25.85 5.25 -12.02
C PHE A 64 -25.15 6.54 -12.47
N ALA A 65 -25.90 7.56 -12.86
CA ALA A 65 -25.35 8.86 -13.24
C ALA A 65 -24.62 9.55 -12.06
N LEU A 66 -25.22 9.54 -10.87
CA LEU A 66 -24.61 10.09 -9.66
C LEU A 66 -23.35 9.31 -9.25
N SER A 67 -23.39 7.98 -9.34
CA SER A 67 -22.23 7.12 -9.04
C SER A 67 -21.08 7.39 -10.02
N THR A 68 -21.40 7.55 -11.31
CA THR A 68 -20.42 7.94 -12.34
C THR A 68 -19.78 9.29 -12.01
N LEU A 69 -20.58 10.29 -11.67
CA LEU A 69 -20.07 11.61 -11.28
C LEU A 69 -19.16 11.51 -10.05
N ALA A 70 -19.54 10.70 -9.05
CA ALA A 70 -18.74 10.50 -7.86
C ALA A 70 -17.40 9.82 -8.17
N CYS A 71 -17.40 8.75 -8.96
CA CYS A 71 -16.18 8.09 -9.44
C CYS A 71 -15.28 9.06 -10.21
N LEU A 72 -15.85 9.88 -11.09
CA LEU A 72 -15.12 10.89 -11.84
C LEU A 72 -14.47 11.93 -10.92
N LEU A 73 -15.20 12.42 -9.90
CA LEU A 73 -14.67 13.37 -8.92
C LEU A 73 -13.52 12.78 -8.10
N VAL A 74 -13.62 11.51 -7.70
CA VAL A 74 -12.53 10.80 -7.03
C VAL A 74 -11.32 10.70 -7.96
N THR A 75 -11.50 10.21 -9.19
CA THR A 75 -10.45 10.09 -10.20
C THR A 75 -9.76 11.44 -10.45
N ILE A 76 -10.51 12.52 -10.67
CA ILE A 76 -9.94 13.87 -10.82
C ILE A 76 -9.16 14.28 -9.56
N GLY A 77 -9.70 14.01 -8.38
CA GLY A 77 -9.04 14.32 -7.11
C GLY A 77 -7.70 13.63 -6.93
N ILE A 78 -7.60 12.37 -7.37
CA ILE A 78 -6.36 11.57 -7.36
C ILE A 78 -5.35 12.18 -8.35
N TRP A 79 -5.78 12.37 -9.59
CA TRP A 79 -4.88 12.72 -10.69
C TRP A 79 -4.35 14.16 -10.61
N ARG A 80 -5.11 15.08 -10.00
CA ARG A 80 -4.66 16.47 -9.74
C ARG A 80 -3.50 16.55 -8.72
N ARG A 81 -3.35 15.54 -7.87
CA ARG A 81 -2.34 15.52 -6.79
C ARG A 81 -1.22 14.53 -7.05
N SER A 82 -1.35 13.66 -8.05
CA SER A 82 -0.37 12.62 -8.35
C SER A 82 0.75 13.11 -9.25
N VAL A 83 1.99 12.78 -8.90
CA VAL A 83 3.11 12.83 -9.86
C VAL A 83 2.98 11.64 -10.81
N TRP A 84 3.14 11.88 -12.12
CA TRP A 84 3.06 10.82 -13.12
C TRP A 84 4.05 9.68 -12.82
N SER A 85 3.58 8.45 -12.92
CA SER A 85 4.40 7.24 -12.86
C SER A 85 3.86 6.21 -13.85
N ALA A 86 4.72 5.37 -14.41
CA ALA A 86 4.27 4.32 -15.33
C ALA A 86 3.33 3.33 -14.60
N PRO A 87 2.29 2.81 -15.28
CA PRO A 87 1.41 1.82 -14.68
C PRO A 87 2.15 0.49 -14.44
N SER A 88 1.78 -0.20 -13.37
CA SER A 88 2.32 -1.53 -13.06
C SER A 88 1.87 -2.56 -14.09
N ARG A 89 2.56 -3.72 -14.16
CA ARG A 89 2.13 -4.81 -15.04
C ARG A 89 0.71 -5.29 -14.73
N GLY A 90 0.32 -5.28 -13.44
CA GLY A 90 -1.03 -5.61 -13.00
C GLY A 90 -2.05 -4.59 -13.48
N GLU A 91 -1.75 -3.29 -13.34
CA GLU A 91 -2.61 -2.19 -13.80
C GLU A 91 -2.82 -2.25 -15.32
N VAL A 92 -1.76 -2.50 -16.09
CA VAL A 92 -1.83 -2.64 -17.56
C VAL A 92 -2.69 -3.85 -17.94
N ALA A 93 -2.47 -5.01 -17.32
CA ALA A 93 -3.24 -6.22 -17.60
C ALA A 93 -4.74 -6.04 -17.30
N CYS A 94 -5.08 -5.45 -16.16
CA CYS A 94 -6.48 -5.22 -15.78
C CYS A 94 -7.16 -4.22 -16.71
N THR A 95 -6.46 -3.14 -17.06
CA THR A 95 -6.96 -2.13 -18.02
C THR A 95 -7.21 -2.77 -19.39
N ALA A 96 -6.25 -3.55 -19.90
CA ALA A 96 -6.38 -4.24 -21.18
C ALA A 96 -7.54 -5.25 -21.18
N ALA A 97 -7.71 -6.00 -20.10
CA ALA A 97 -8.81 -6.96 -19.95
C ALA A 97 -10.18 -6.25 -19.93
N CYS A 98 -10.32 -5.14 -19.21
CA CYS A 98 -11.57 -4.37 -19.18
C CYS A 98 -11.88 -3.72 -20.55
N LEU A 99 -10.87 -3.21 -21.25
CA LEU A 99 -11.04 -2.70 -22.62
C LEU A 99 -11.43 -3.80 -23.60
N ALA A 100 -10.83 -4.99 -23.49
CA ALA A 100 -11.22 -6.13 -24.31
C ALA A 100 -12.68 -6.55 -24.06
N ALA A 101 -13.12 -6.60 -22.80
CA ALA A 101 -14.51 -6.88 -22.44
C ALA A 101 -15.47 -5.85 -23.07
N LEU A 102 -15.13 -4.56 -23.02
CA LEU A 102 -15.90 -3.49 -23.66
C LEU A 102 -15.99 -3.69 -25.18
N LEU A 103 -14.89 -4.05 -25.84
CA LEU A 103 -14.87 -4.29 -27.28
C LEU A 103 -15.73 -5.49 -27.68
N VAL A 104 -15.64 -6.60 -26.93
CA VAL A 104 -16.47 -7.78 -27.16
C VAL A 104 -17.95 -7.44 -27.00
N TRP A 105 -18.29 -6.63 -25.99
CA TRP A 105 -19.65 -6.15 -25.83
C TRP A 105 -20.15 -5.36 -27.06
N ILE A 106 -19.39 -4.35 -27.51
CA ILE A 106 -19.74 -3.52 -28.68
C ILE A 106 -19.99 -4.37 -29.93
N VAL A 107 -19.16 -5.41 -30.15
CA VAL A 107 -19.28 -6.31 -31.30
C VAL A 107 -20.46 -7.25 -31.16
N SER A 108 -20.69 -7.81 -29.96
CA SER A 108 -21.71 -8.85 -29.74
C SER A 108 -23.15 -8.35 -29.90
N ARG A 109 -23.40 -7.05 -29.67
CA ARG A 109 -24.74 -6.42 -29.66
C ARG A 109 -25.81 -7.21 -28.89
N ASN A 110 -25.38 -8.03 -27.92
CA ASN A 110 -26.24 -8.93 -27.16
C ASN A 110 -26.21 -8.51 -25.68
N ALA A 111 -27.38 -8.14 -25.15
CA ALA A 111 -27.52 -7.65 -23.78
C ALA A 111 -27.12 -8.67 -22.70
N PHE A 112 -27.29 -9.97 -22.97
CA PHE A 112 -26.89 -11.02 -22.02
C PHE A 112 -25.37 -11.13 -21.90
N TRP A 113 -24.66 -11.22 -23.04
CA TRP A 113 -23.19 -11.29 -23.04
C TRP A 113 -22.55 -9.98 -22.58
N ALA A 114 -23.18 -8.84 -22.88
CA ALA A 114 -22.81 -7.53 -22.31
C ALA A 114 -22.74 -7.61 -20.77
N HIS A 115 -23.83 -8.07 -20.17
CA HIS A 115 -23.97 -8.15 -18.72
C HIS A 115 -22.96 -9.13 -18.11
N MET A 116 -22.78 -10.31 -18.70
CA MET A 116 -21.83 -11.31 -18.22
C MET A 116 -20.36 -10.88 -18.32
N LEU A 117 -20.01 -10.10 -19.36
CA LEU A 117 -18.66 -9.54 -19.49
C LEU A 117 -18.38 -8.47 -18.44
N VAL A 118 -19.37 -7.65 -18.10
CA VAL A 118 -19.27 -6.68 -17.00
C VAL A 118 -19.09 -7.40 -15.67
N VAL A 119 -19.90 -8.44 -15.39
CA VAL A 119 -19.76 -9.28 -14.20
C VAL A 119 -18.33 -9.84 -14.07
N ALA A 120 -17.73 -10.31 -15.17
CA ALA A 120 -16.36 -10.82 -15.17
C ALA A 120 -15.30 -9.70 -15.02
N ALA A 121 -15.58 -8.51 -15.54
CA ALA A 121 -14.67 -7.36 -15.47
C ALA A 121 -14.62 -6.72 -14.08
N VAL A 122 -15.68 -6.83 -13.27
CA VAL A 122 -15.73 -6.24 -11.92
C VAL A 122 -14.58 -6.74 -11.05
N PRO A 123 -14.37 -8.05 -10.79
CA PRO A 123 -13.23 -8.52 -9.98
C PRO A 123 -11.87 -8.11 -10.56
N VAL A 124 -11.74 -8.11 -11.90
CA VAL A 124 -10.51 -7.69 -12.58
C VAL A 124 -10.21 -6.21 -12.31
N SER A 125 -11.23 -5.36 -12.27
CA SER A 125 -11.08 -3.94 -11.94
C SER A 125 -10.68 -3.69 -10.48
N PHE A 126 -11.01 -4.61 -9.57
CA PHE A 126 -10.62 -4.55 -8.15
C PHE A 126 -9.19 -5.03 -7.89
N TRP A 127 -8.61 -5.79 -8.82
CA TRP A 127 -7.30 -6.37 -8.65
C TRP A 127 -6.19 -5.37 -8.28
N PRO A 128 -6.05 -4.20 -8.93
CA PRO A 128 -5.01 -3.24 -8.54
C PRO A 128 -5.25 -2.66 -7.14
N THR A 129 -6.51 -2.53 -6.72
CA THR A 129 -6.86 -2.12 -5.35
C THR A 129 -6.50 -3.21 -4.35
N TRP A 130 -6.79 -4.49 -4.63
CA TRP A 130 -6.36 -5.60 -3.78
C TRP A 130 -4.84 -5.64 -3.63
N GLN A 131 -4.10 -5.51 -4.74
CA GLN A 131 -2.63 -5.42 -4.70
C GLN A 131 -2.16 -4.24 -3.84
N SER A 132 -2.77 -3.06 -4.01
CA SER A 132 -2.46 -1.86 -3.21
C SER A 132 -2.68 -2.10 -1.71
N VAL A 133 -3.77 -2.74 -1.32
CA VAL A 133 -4.11 -3.06 0.08
C VAL A 133 -3.20 -4.14 0.66
N MET A 134 -2.81 -5.14 -0.14
CA MET A 134 -1.87 -6.18 0.28
C MET A 134 -0.48 -5.59 0.56
N GLU A 135 -0.06 -4.57 -0.19
CA GLU A 135 1.19 -3.84 0.05
C GLU A 135 1.11 -2.98 1.31
N ASP A 136 0.02 -2.20 1.44
CA ASP A 136 -0.22 -1.30 2.55
C ASP A 136 -1.74 -1.07 2.74
N ARG A 137 -2.27 -1.64 3.81
CA ARG A 137 -3.69 -1.56 4.18
C ARG A 137 -4.15 -0.12 4.42
N THR A 138 -3.26 0.80 4.80
CA THR A 138 -3.63 2.17 5.12
C THR A 138 -4.03 2.98 3.88
N ARG A 139 -3.58 2.55 2.69
CA ARG A 139 -3.89 3.21 1.41
C ARG A 139 -5.38 3.28 1.11
N GLU A 140 -6.16 2.28 1.51
CA GLU A 140 -7.59 2.20 1.22
C GLU A 140 -8.46 2.20 2.49
N ARG A 141 -7.90 2.64 3.64
CA ARG A 141 -8.58 2.57 4.94
C ARG A 141 -9.68 3.63 5.06
N SER A 142 -10.85 3.32 4.51
CA SER A 142 -12.03 4.19 4.48
C SER A 142 -13.28 3.46 4.97
N PRO A 143 -14.19 4.11 5.73
CA PRO A 143 -15.50 3.55 6.04
C PRO A 143 -16.36 3.31 4.79
N ALA A 144 -16.00 3.93 3.66
CA ALA A 144 -16.72 3.78 2.40
C ALA A 144 -16.89 2.33 1.97
N TRP A 145 -15.87 1.49 2.12
CA TRP A 145 -15.93 0.07 1.75
C TRP A 145 -17.00 -0.69 2.53
N GLY A 146 -17.17 -0.38 3.81
CA GLY A 146 -18.25 -0.95 4.62
C GLY A 146 -19.62 -0.40 4.27
N LEU A 147 -19.69 0.91 3.99
CA LEU A 147 -20.93 1.53 3.53
C LEU A 147 -21.40 0.93 2.19
N TRP A 148 -20.50 0.76 1.21
CA TRP A 148 -20.82 0.09 -0.05
C TRP A 148 -21.21 -1.38 0.18
N THR A 149 -20.49 -2.12 1.03
CA THR A 149 -20.86 -3.50 1.37
C THR A 149 -22.28 -3.61 1.95
N ILE A 150 -22.64 -2.73 2.89
CA ILE A 150 -23.99 -2.69 3.47
C ILE A 150 -25.02 -2.27 2.41
N GLY A 151 -24.65 -1.33 1.54
CA GLY A 151 -25.47 -0.89 0.42
C GLY A 151 -25.79 -2.03 -0.54
N ASP A 152 -24.79 -2.81 -0.96
CA ASP A 152 -24.96 -3.94 -1.87
C ASP A 152 -25.76 -5.08 -1.23
N LEU A 153 -25.55 -5.32 0.07
CA LEU A 153 -26.36 -6.27 0.82
C LEU A 153 -27.83 -5.84 0.86
N ALA A 154 -28.10 -4.55 1.07
CA ALA A 154 -29.45 -4.01 1.01
C ALA A 154 -30.05 -4.12 -0.40
N THR A 155 -29.26 -3.86 -1.45
CA THR A 155 -29.67 -4.07 -2.86
C THR A 155 -30.04 -5.53 -3.12
N LEU A 156 -29.25 -6.49 -2.62
CA LEU A 156 -29.54 -7.92 -2.72
C LEU A 156 -30.86 -8.28 -2.00
N LEU A 157 -31.10 -7.71 -0.82
CA LEU A 157 -32.36 -7.92 -0.08
C LEU A 157 -33.58 -7.34 -0.81
N VAL A 158 -33.44 -6.17 -1.45
CA VAL A 158 -34.51 -5.62 -2.31
C VAL A 158 -34.78 -6.53 -3.51
N ALA A 159 -33.73 -6.98 -4.20
CA ALA A 159 -33.86 -7.83 -5.38
C ALA A 159 -34.55 -9.16 -5.04
N THR A 160 -34.11 -9.83 -3.97
CA THR A 160 -34.67 -11.11 -3.51
C THR A 160 -36.12 -11.02 -3.05
N ARG A 161 -36.54 -9.90 -2.47
CA ARG A 161 -37.92 -9.69 -1.98
C ARG A 161 -38.91 -9.34 -3.08
N ASN A 162 -38.46 -8.65 -4.11
CA ASN A 162 -39.32 -8.26 -5.22
C ASN A 162 -39.47 -9.37 -6.27
N GLY A 163 -38.58 -10.38 -6.29
CA GLY A 163 -38.77 -11.63 -7.04
C GLY A 163 -38.66 -11.55 -8.57
N ASP A 164 -38.69 -10.36 -9.16
CA ASP A 164 -38.77 -10.14 -10.63
C ASP A 164 -37.42 -10.02 -11.35
N GLN A 165 -36.31 -10.36 -10.69
CA GLN A 165 -34.96 -10.15 -11.25
C GLN A 165 -34.44 -11.36 -12.03
N HIS A 166 -33.72 -11.11 -13.12
CA HIS A 166 -33.08 -12.18 -13.90
C HIS A 166 -31.84 -12.73 -13.17
N ALA A 167 -31.50 -14.01 -13.38
CA ALA A 167 -30.38 -14.66 -12.70
C ALA A 167 -29.04 -13.90 -12.83
N GLY A 168 -28.81 -13.23 -13.96
CA GLY A 168 -27.61 -12.41 -14.18
C GLY A 168 -27.50 -11.18 -13.28
N GLU A 169 -28.63 -10.60 -12.86
CA GLU A 169 -28.65 -9.42 -11.97
C GLU A 169 -28.22 -9.81 -10.55
N TYR A 170 -28.66 -10.97 -10.07
CA TYR A 170 -28.19 -11.53 -8.79
C TYR A 170 -26.69 -11.79 -8.78
N VAL A 171 -26.15 -12.34 -9.87
CA VAL A 171 -24.71 -12.61 -9.97
C VAL A 171 -23.91 -11.32 -9.92
N TYR A 172 -24.37 -10.27 -10.60
CA TYR A 172 -23.74 -8.95 -10.55
C TYR A 172 -23.72 -8.38 -9.13
N ILE A 173 -24.87 -8.32 -8.47
CA ILE A 173 -25.00 -7.80 -7.10
C ILE A 173 -24.11 -8.59 -6.13
N LEU A 174 -24.07 -9.92 -6.26
CA LEU A 174 -23.20 -10.76 -5.43
C LEU A 174 -21.72 -10.50 -5.68
N VAL A 175 -21.31 -10.31 -6.94
CA VAL A 175 -19.91 -10.01 -7.28
C VAL A 175 -19.49 -8.65 -6.74
N GLU A 176 -20.32 -7.62 -6.88
CA GLU A 176 -20.04 -6.30 -6.28
C GLU A 176 -19.94 -6.37 -4.77
N LEU A 177 -20.92 -7.02 -4.12
CA LEU A 177 -20.94 -7.24 -2.68
C LEU A 177 -19.65 -7.92 -2.21
N LEU A 178 -19.22 -8.99 -2.88
CA LEU A 178 -18.00 -9.71 -2.53
C LEU A 178 -16.75 -8.86 -2.77
N CYS A 179 -16.71 -8.07 -3.84
CA CYS A 179 -15.59 -7.17 -4.12
C CYS A 179 -15.46 -6.09 -3.03
N HIS A 180 -16.55 -5.38 -2.70
CA HIS A 180 -16.55 -4.40 -1.63
C HIS A 180 -16.26 -5.01 -0.26
N ALA A 181 -16.91 -6.13 0.08
CA ALA A 181 -16.71 -6.84 1.34
C ALA A 181 -15.27 -7.34 1.49
N SER A 182 -14.66 -7.81 0.40
CA SER A 182 -13.27 -8.29 0.43
C SER A 182 -12.30 -7.16 0.73
N VAL A 183 -12.45 -5.99 0.09
CA VAL A 183 -11.61 -4.83 0.39
C VAL A 183 -11.84 -4.39 1.84
N TRP A 184 -13.11 -4.29 2.26
CA TRP A 184 -13.49 -3.93 3.63
C TRP A 184 -12.88 -4.87 4.68
N PHE A 185 -12.88 -6.18 4.41
CA PHE A 185 -12.22 -7.18 5.25
C PHE A 185 -10.69 -7.04 5.24
N MET A 186 -10.09 -6.87 4.06
CA MET A 186 -8.64 -6.75 3.89
C MET A 186 -8.06 -5.52 4.59
N VAL A 187 -8.79 -4.40 4.61
CA VAL A 187 -8.39 -3.19 5.36
C VAL A 187 -8.69 -3.30 6.87
N GLY A 188 -9.30 -4.39 7.33
CA GLY A 188 -9.40 -4.78 8.74
C GLY A 188 -10.53 -4.14 9.54
N LEU A 189 -11.69 -3.89 8.92
CA LEU A 189 -12.63 -2.88 9.37
C LEU A 189 -14.02 -3.36 9.83
N ALA A 190 -14.17 -4.61 10.26
CA ALA A 190 -15.35 -5.04 11.03
C ALA A 190 -15.57 -4.22 12.34
N THR A 191 -14.68 -3.28 12.65
CA THR A 191 -14.65 -2.43 13.85
C THR A 191 -14.67 -0.92 13.59
N ILE A 192 -14.80 -0.41 12.34
CA ILE A 192 -14.91 1.05 12.14
C ILE A 192 -16.29 1.54 12.56
N ASN A 193 -16.31 2.39 13.59
CA ASN A 193 -17.44 3.25 13.89
C ASN A 193 -17.49 4.42 12.86
N PRO A 194 -18.51 4.51 11.98
CA PRO A 194 -18.59 5.55 10.96
C PRO A 194 -18.68 6.97 11.53
N LEU A 195 -19.13 7.14 12.79
CA LEU A 195 -19.17 8.43 13.48
C LEU A 195 -17.78 8.86 13.97
N ARG A 196 -16.86 7.92 14.22
CA ARG A 196 -15.49 8.20 14.72
C ARG A 196 -14.48 8.42 13.61
N SER A 197 -14.69 7.87 12.41
CA SER A 197 -13.85 8.12 11.23
C SER A 197 -13.91 9.57 10.70
N LEU A 198 -14.90 10.34 11.14
CA LEU A 198 -15.08 11.74 10.73
C LEU A 198 -14.39 12.76 11.65
N GLY A 199 -13.89 12.31 12.82
CA GLY A 199 -13.22 13.16 13.82
C GLY A 199 -14.14 14.25 14.37
N PHE A 200 -14.70 14.06 15.56
CA PHE A 200 -15.46 15.11 16.25
C PHE A 200 -14.60 15.79 17.31
N ARG A 201 -14.77 17.10 17.45
CA ARG A 201 -14.06 17.95 18.40
C ARG A 201 -15.07 18.49 19.42
N ASP A 202 -14.83 18.21 20.70
CA ASP A 202 -15.55 18.85 21.80
C ASP A 202 -14.59 19.30 22.91
N GLY A 203 -14.41 20.61 23.05
CA GLY A 203 -13.73 21.24 24.18
C GLY A 203 -12.27 20.81 24.48
N ARG A 204 -11.94 20.82 25.78
CA ARG A 204 -10.58 20.73 26.36
C ARG A 204 -10.04 19.31 26.54
N PHE A 205 -10.74 18.28 26.05
CA PHE A 205 -10.28 16.90 26.14
C PHE A 205 -10.18 16.27 24.75
N TYR A 206 -8.97 15.86 24.38
CA TYR A 206 -8.74 14.97 23.25
C TYR A 206 -9.06 13.54 23.71
N VAL A 207 -10.21 13.00 23.33
CA VAL A 207 -10.44 11.55 23.42
C VAL A 207 -10.04 10.95 22.08
N LEU A 208 -8.75 10.66 21.95
CA LEU A 208 -8.23 9.77 20.92
C LEU A 208 -8.78 8.38 21.24
N ASP A 209 -9.47 7.76 20.28
CA ASP A 209 -9.78 6.34 20.37
C ASP A 209 -8.46 5.59 20.48
N ALA A 210 -8.16 5.07 21.68
CA ALA A 210 -6.98 4.28 21.98
C ALA A 210 -7.13 2.86 21.41
N TYR A 211 -7.49 2.76 20.14
CA TYR A 211 -7.00 1.68 19.30
C TYR A 211 -5.88 2.31 18.48
N ALA A 212 -4.65 2.13 18.97
CA ALA A 212 -3.47 2.43 18.21
C ALA A 212 -3.71 1.87 16.79
N PRO A 213 -3.57 2.68 15.73
CA PRO A 213 -3.41 2.09 14.42
C PRO A 213 -2.32 1.02 14.56
N THR A 214 -2.25 -0.01 13.72
CA THR A 214 -0.89 -0.40 13.32
C THR A 214 -0.33 0.90 12.79
N ALA A 215 0.36 1.67 13.65
CA ALA A 215 0.70 3.03 13.35
C ALA A 215 1.42 2.94 12.03
N ASN A 216 1.22 3.91 11.16
CA ASN A 216 2.25 4.14 10.17
C ASN A 216 3.51 4.30 11.02
N LEU A 217 4.33 3.25 11.05
CA LEU A 217 5.54 3.19 11.86
C LEU A 217 6.53 4.25 11.35
N PHE A 218 6.27 4.70 10.11
CA PHE A 218 7.10 5.56 9.32
C PHE A 218 6.31 6.73 8.72
N ALA A 219 6.95 7.88 8.65
CA ALA A 219 6.62 8.97 7.75
C ALA A 219 7.74 9.11 6.71
N VAL A 220 7.41 9.47 5.47
CA VAL A 220 8.40 9.77 4.44
C VAL A 220 8.46 11.27 4.24
N GLY A 221 9.65 11.84 4.34
CA GLY A 221 9.91 13.25 4.09
C GLY A 221 11.08 13.44 3.13
N GLU A 222 11.54 14.69 3.01
CA GLU A 222 12.72 15.05 2.23
C GLU A 222 13.74 15.79 3.09
N THR A 223 15.01 15.49 2.88
CA THR A 223 16.16 16.20 3.43
C THR A 223 17.06 16.67 2.29
N HIS A 224 18.20 17.29 2.61
CA HIS A 224 19.24 17.58 1.61
C HIS A 224 19.87 16.31 1.00
N LEU A 225 19.57 15.11 1.51
CA LEU A 225 19.97 13.82 0.96
C LEU A 225 18.94 13.23 -0.03
N GLY A 226 17.79 13.90 -0.19
CA GLY A 226 16.64 13.37 -0.94
C GLY A 226 15.59 12.81 0.01
N LYS A 227 14.90 11.73 -0.40
CA LYS A 227 13.87 11.10 0.44
C LYS A 227 14.49 10.51 1.71
N ALA A 228 13.76 10.62 2.81
CA ALA A 228 14.16 10.10 4.12
C ALA A 228 12.97 9.45 4.82
N VAL A 229 13.28 8.52 5.72
CA VAL A 229 12.29 7.80 6.54
C VAL A 229 12.38 8.30 7.97
N TYR A 230 11.25 8.70 8.52
CA TYR A 230 11.12 9.18 9.89
C TYR A 230 10.26 8.22 10.70
N ALA A 231 10.58 8.05 11.97
CA ALA A 231 9.75 7.31 12.90
C ALA A 231 8.42 8.07 13.11
N ALA A 232 7.28 7.53 12.71
CA ALA A 232 5.98 8.17 12.98
C ALA A 232 5.42 7.80 14.37
N GLN A 233 5.99 6.76 14.98
CA GLN A 233 5.88 6.46 16.41
C GLN A 233 7.28 6.15 16.97
N GLY A 234 7.41 6.09 18.29
CA GLY A 234 8.68 5.74 18.91
C GLY A 234 9.02 4.25 18.74
N PHE A 235 10.30 3.94 18.71
CA PHE A 235 10.83 2.58 18.80
C PHE A 235 11.73 2.49 20.03
N ALA A 236 11.60 1.43 20.83
CA ALA A 236 12.52 1.16 21.92
C ALA A 236 13.82 0.53 21.40
N GLU A 237 14.91 0.65 22.14
CA GLU A 237 16.16 -0.05 21.83
C GLU A 237 15.91 -1.56 21.63
N GLY A 238 16.38 -2.09 20.49
CA GLY A 238 16.25 -3.50 20.14
C GLY A 238 15.00 -3.87 19.35
N ASP A 239 14.02 -2.97 19.21
CA ASP A 239 12.81 -3.20 18.42
C ASP A 239 13.14 -3.52 16.95
N GLU A 240 12.40 -4.47 16.37
CA GLU A 240 12.40 -4.66 14.92
C GLU A 240 11.69 -3.49 14.24
N ILE A 241 12.42 -2.76 13.41
CA ILE A 241 11.89 -1.62 12.66
C ILE A 241 11.25 -2.12 11.36
N ILE A 242 12.05 -2.71 10.46
CA ILE A 242 11.58 -3.18 9.16
C ILE A 242 12.44 -4.31 8.61
N ARG A 243 11.83 -5.21 7.84
CA ARG A 243 12.51 -6.30 7.15
C ARG A 243 12.81 -5.91 5.70
N PHE A 244 14.05 -6.13 5.27
CA PHE A 244 14.46 -5.87 3.90
C PHE A 244 14.00 -7.03 3.02
N THR A 245 13.32 -6.73 1.91
CA THR A 245 12.59 -7.74 1.10
C THR A 245 12.97 -7.75 -0.38
N GLY A 246 14.09 -7.11 -0.72
CA GLY A 246 14.61 -7.06 -2.08
C GLY A 246 14.95 -8.43 -2.68
N ARG A 247 14.90 -8.52 -4.01
CA ARG A 247 15.37 -9.71 -4.73
C ARG A 247 16.88 -9.87 -4.57
N ARG A 248 17.34 -11.11 -4.42
CA ARG A 248 18.78 -11.43 -4.37
C ARG A 248 19.36 -11.59 -5.78
N PHE A 249 20.54 -11.02 -5.97
CA PHE A 249 21.34 -11.07 -7.18
C PHE A 249 22.72 -11.60 -6.80
N ARG A 250 23.32 -12.41 -7.66
CA ARG A 250 24.74 -12.75 -7.53
C ARG A 250 25.59 -11.51 -7.77
N ALA A 251 26.73 -11.41 -7.10
CA ALA A 251 27.63 -10.26 -7.18
C ALA A 251 28.09 -9.97 -8.62
N ASP A 252 28.32 -11.01 -9.42
CA ASP A 252 28.66 -10.93 -10.85
C ASP A 252 27.54 -10.37 -11.76
N ARG A 253 26.31 -10.25 -11.23
CA ARG A 253 25.13 -9.70 -11.93
C ARG A 253 24.76 -8.30 -11.47
N VAL A 254 25.44 -7.76 -10.45
CA VAL A 254 25.22 -6.39 -9.98
C VAL A 254 25.98 -5.44 -10.91
N PRO A 255 25.33 -4.40 -11.46
CA PRO A 255 26.01 -3.43 -12.31
C PRO A 255 27.21 -2.81 -11.60
N SER A 256 28.37 -2.80 -12.26
CA SER A 256 29.62 -2.23 -11.72
C SER A 256 29.60 -0.72 -11.55
N LEU A 257 28.71 -0.03 -12.27
CA LEU A 257 28.50 1.41 -12.16
C LEU A 257 27.04 1.67 -11.80
N MET A 258 26.79 2.04 -10.55
CA MET A 258 25.46 2.41 -10.08
C MET A 258 25.38 3.93 -9.93
N ARG A 259 24.32 4.55 -10.47
CA ARG A 259 24.09 6.00 -10.37
C ARG A 259 22.62 6.26 -10.00
N GLY A 260 22.41 7.11 -9.01
CA GLY A 260 21.07 7.56 -8.60
C GLY A 260 20.27 6.47 -7.89
N SER A 261 18.99 6.31 -8.24
CA SER A 261 18.06 5.37 -7.57
C SER A 261 18.43 3.89 -7.75
N SER A 262 19.38 3.57 -8.63
CA SER A 262 19.88 2.20 -8.82
C SER A 262 20.93 1.78 -7.78
N ASP A 263 21.38 2.68 -6.89
CA ASP A 263 22.48 2.44 -5.95
C ASP A 263 22.03 1.79 -4.61
N ARG A 264 20.93 1.04 -4.64
CA ARG A 264 20.24 0.52 -3.45
C ARG A 264 20.42 -0.98 -3.30
N PHE A 265 21.68 -1.41 -3.32
CA PHE A 265 22.03 -2.82 -3.14
C PHE A 265 22.69 -3.01 -1.78
N VAL A 266 22.17 -3.95 -1.01
CA VAL A 266 22.71 -4.34 0.30
C VAL A 266 23.42 -5.67 0.12
N GLN A 267 24.73 -5.73 0.41
CA GLN A 267 25.44 -7.00 0.38
C GLN A 267 24.93 -7.88 1.53
N VAL A 268 24.52 -9.11 1.23
CA VAL A 268 23.92 -10.03 2.23
C VAL A 268 24.75 -11.28 2.44
N THR A 269 25.56 -11.66 1.45
CA THR A 269 26.60 -12.69 1.52
C THR A 269 27.79 -12.23 0.66
N PRO A 270 28.99 -12.84 0.76
CA PRO A 270 30.10 -12.48 -0.11
C PRO A 270 29.74 -12.53 -1.60
N GLU A 271 28.90 -13.47 -2.01
CA GLU A 271 28.51 -13.70 -3.42
C GLU A 271 27.15 -13.11 -3.81
N HIS A 272 26.39 -12.51 -2.89
CA HIS A 272 25.05 -12.01 -3.17
C HIS A 272 24.74 -10.64 -2.57
N TYR A 273 24.03 -9.85 -3.38
CA TYR A 273 23.43 -8.58 -3.00
C TYR A 273 21.91 -8.69 -3.03
N MET A 274 21.25 -8.02 -2.10
CA MET A 274 19.83 -7.74 -2.13
C MET A 274 19.62 -6.41 -2.84
N GLY A 275 18.91 -6.41 -3.96
CA GLY A 275 18.56 -5.19 -4.69
C GLY A 275 17.38 -4.45 -4.05
N PRO A 276 16.93 -3.34 -4.66
CA PRO A 276 15.81 -2.56 -4.15
C PRO A 276 14.51 -3.36 -4.10
N SER A 277 13.72 -3.17 -3.05
CA SER A 277 12.41 -3.83 -2.86
C SER A 277 11.26 -3.09 -3.55
N GLY A 278 11.45 -1.79 -3.84
CA GLY A 278 10.39 -0.87 -4.24
C GLY A 278 9.56 -0.31 -3.07
N ARG A 279 9.94 -0.61 -1.82
CA ARG A 279 9.23 -0.23 -0.60
C ARG A 279 10.05 0.77 0.23
N ILE A 280 9.60 1.05 1.46
CA ILE A 280 10.18 2.10 2.31
C ILE A 280 11.59 1.79 2.82
N ASP A 281 12.00 0.52 2.87
CA ASP A 281 13.38 0.09 3.19
C ASP A 281 14.41 0.68 2.20
N ASP A 282 14.01 0.92 0.95
CA ASP A 282 14.86 1.55 -0.07
C ASP A 282 15.13 3.05 0.17
N LEU A 283 14.44 3.66 1.14
CA LEU A 283 14.49 5.11 1.42
C LEU A 283 15.22 5.42 2.73
N ILE A 284 15.69 4.41 3.46
CA ILE A 284 16.36 4.59 4.76
C ILE A 284 17.81 5.00 4.50
N ASN A 285 18.16 6.21 4.91
CA ASN A 285 19.44 6.83 4.62
C ASN A 285 20.60 6.29 5.47
N HIS A 286 21.80 6.69 5.05
CA HIS A 286 23.01 6.51 5.83
C HIS A 286 23.16 7.59 6.91
N SER A 287 23.59 7.19 8.12
CA SER A 287 24.17 8.09 9.10
C SER A 287 25.47 7.54 9.67
N CYS A 288 26.47 8.42 9.89
CA CYS A 288 27.70 8.06 10.60
C CYS A 288 27.47 7.91 12.11
N SER A 289 26.37 8.44 12.66
CA SER A 289 25.91 8.18 14.03
C SER A 289 24.48 7.61 13.92
N PRO A 290 24.36 6.32 13.58
CA PRO A 290 23.07 5.72 13.27
C PRO A 290 22.24 5.47 14.55
N ASN A 291 20.93 5.45 14.39
CA ASN A 291 19.97 5.01 15.42
C ASN A 291 19.37 3.63 15.11
N ALA A 292 19.75 3.04 13.97
CA ALA A 292 19.32 1.72 13.54
C ALA A 292 20.49 0.90 12.95
N GLY A 293 20.37 -0.43 12.95
CA GLY A 293 21.39 -1.34 12.42
C GLY A 293 20.79 -2.64 11.89
N LEU A 294 21.51 -3.33 11.00
CA LEU A 294 21.02 -4.55 10.35
C LEU A 294 21.39 -5.81 11.14
N ARG A 295 20.41 -6.66 11.41
CA ARG A 295 20.58 -8.03 11.89
C ARG A 295 20.31 -9.03 10.78
N PHE A 296 21.13 -10.08 10.76
CA PHE A 296 21.11 -11.12 9.75
C PHE A 296 20.74 -12.45 10.40
N GLY A 297 19.62 -13.04 9.98
CA GLY A 297 19.13 -14.33 10.47
C GLY A 297 18.74 -15.24 9.31
N GLY A 298 19.56 -16.27 9.04
CA GLY A 298 19.37 -17.19 7.92
C GLY A 298 19.26 -16.45 6.58
N THR A 299 18.06 -16.43 6.01
CA THR A 299 17.74 -15.70 4.76
C THR A 299 17.16 -14.30 4.98
N SER A 300 16.95 -13.88 6.22
CA SER A 300 16.31 -12.60 6.55
C SER A 300 17.29 -11.52 6.97
N VAL A 301 17.00 -10.28 6.56
CA VAL A 301 17.73 -9.06 6.93
C VAL A 301 16.73 -8.12 7.56
N VAL A 302 16.97 -7.74 8.81
CA VAL A 302 16.05 -6.93 9.62
C VAL A 302 16.79 -5.72 10.14
N LEU A 303 16.21 -4.54 9.95
CA LEU A 303 16.67 -3.32 10.60
C LEU A 303 16.08 -3.26 12.01
N VAL A 304 16.94 -3.05 13.00
CA VAL A 304 16.56 -2.92 14.41
C VAL A 304 17.02 -1.60 14.99
N ALA A 305 16.32 -1.09 15.99
CA ALA A 305 16.71 0.12 16.72
C ALA A 305 17.95 -0.15 17.59
N THR A 306 18.95 0.72 17.53
CA THR A 306 20.20 0.61 18.34
C THR A 306 20.17 1.44 19.62
N ARG A 307 19.12 2.22 19.78
CA ARG A 307 18.72 2.99 20.95
C ARG A 307 17.25 3.36 20.78
N ASP A 308 16.65 3.99 21.79
CA ASP A 308 15.31 4.58 21.62
C ASP A 308 15.30 5.61 20.48
N ILE A 309 14.28 5.53 19.63
CA ILE A 309 14.02 6.43 18.50
C ILE A 309 12.73 7.17 18.78
N ALA A 310 12.77 8.50 18.79
CA ALA A 310 11.58 9.31 19.08
C ALA A 310 10.69 9.49 17.83
N PRO A 311 9.36 9.68 17.98
CA PRO A 311 8.52 10.14 16.88
C PRO A 311 9.09 11.43 16.25
N GLY A 312 9.14 11.47 14.92
CA GLY A 312 9.71 12.55 14.12
C GLY A 312 11.22 12.43 13.86
N GLU A 313 11.90 11.44 14.44
CA GLU A 313 13.34 11.24 14.22
C GLU A 313 13.62 10.49 12.90
N GLU A 314 14.62 10.92 12.13
CA GLU A 314 15.06 10.21 10.91
C GLU A 314 15.70 8.86 11.29
N ILE A 315 15.22 7.77 10.69
CA ILE A 315 15.78 6.43 10.86
C ILE A 315 16.92 6.28 9.87
N ALA A 316 18.11 5.94 10.36
CA ALA A 316 19.31 5.80 9.53
C ALA A 316 20.26 4.73 10.08
N TRP A 317 20.98 4.06 9.18
CA TRP A 317 21.95 3.00 9.51
C TRP A 317 23.30 3.19 8.83
N ASP A 318 24.32 2.45 9.28
CA ASP A 318 25.66 2.56 8.72
C ASP A 318 25.89 1.57 7.56
N TYR A 319 25.92 2.05 6.32
CA TYR A 319 26.03 1.21 5.12
C TYR A 319 27.30 0.36 5.11
N SER A 320 28.37 0.84 5.75
CA SER A 320 29.64 0.09 5.82
C SER A 320 29.50 -1.25 6.56
N THR A 321 28.46 -1.44 7.38
CA THR A 321 28.18 -2.71 8.10
C THR A 321 27.81 -3.90 7.21
N THR A 322 27.76 -3.69 5.89
CA THR A 322 27.56 -4.76 4.90
C THR A 322 28.70 -4.87 3.89
N LEU A 323 29.63 -3.92 3.83
CA LEU A 323 30.62 -3.84 2.75
C LEU A 323 31.94 -4.48 3.18
N ALA A 324 32.38 -5.55 2.52
CA ALA A 324 33.67 -6.20 2.82
C ALA A 324 34.79 -5.75 1.87
N GLU A 325 34.65 -6.10 0.59
CA GLU A 325 35.63 -5.85 -0.48
C GLU A 325 34.91 -5.21 -1.68
N SER A 326 34.09 -4.21 -1.41
CA SER A 326 33.35 -3.47 -2.43
C SER A 326 34.20 -2.33 -2.99
N ASN A 327 34.08 -2.09 -4.29
CA ASN A 327 34.59 -0.86 -4.93
C ASN A 327 33.67 0.34 -4.69
N TRP A 328 32.51 0.12 -4.05
CA TRP A 328 31.53 1.16 -3.77
C TRP A 328 32.02 2.14 -2.71
N HIS A 329 31.90 3.43 -3.00
CA HIS A 329 32.17 4.52 -2.07
C HIS A 329 31.16 5.65 -2.27
N MET A 330 30.84 6.37 -1.19
CA MET A 330 29.91 7.50 -1.22
C MET A 330 30.47 8.69 -0.45
N ILE A 331 30.32 9.89 -1.03
CA ILE A 331 30.56 11.16 -0.31
C ILE A 331 29.41 11.38 0.68
N CYS A 332 29.71 11.26 1.96
CA CYS A 332 28.74 11.37 3.05
C CYS A 332 28.40 12.82 3.36
N GLN A 333 27.10 13.11 3.35
CA GLN A 333 26.54 14.39 3.76
C GLN A 333 25.55 14.24 4.93
N CYS A 334 25.64 13.20 5.77
CA CYS A 334 24.67 12.96 6.86
C CYS A 334 24.62 14.05 7.94
N ARG A 335 25.58 14.99 7.96
CA ARG A 335 25.68 16.11 8.91
C ARG A 335 25.78 15.71 10.39
N SER A 336 25.98 14.43 10.70
CA SER A 336 26.37 14.00 12.04
C SER A 336 27.67 14.72 12.49
N PRO A 337 27.82 15.08 13.78
CA PRO A 337 29.08 15.61 14.31
C PRO A 337 30.29 14.70 14.02
N GLU A 338 30.06 13.38 13.96
CA GLU A 338 31.07 12.36 13.65
C GLU A 338 31.06 11.93 12.17
N CYS A 339 30.64 12.82 11.26
CA CYS A 339 30.57 12.51 9.84
C CYS A 339 31.94 12.14 9.26
N ARG A 340 32.07 10.90 8.75
CA ARG A 340 33.30 10.34 8.15
C ARG A 340 33.65 10.90 6.78
N ARG A 341 32.77 11.70 6.17
CA ARG A 341 32.89 12.30 4.81
C ARG A 341 32.92 11.31 3.65
N VAL A 342 33.52 10.14 3.80
CA VAL A 342 33.53 9.08 2.78
C VAL A 342 33.12 7.77 3.43
N ILE A 343 32.13 7.09 2.86
CA ILE A 343 31.66 5.76 3.30
C ILE A 343 32.17 4.73 2.31
N GLY A 344 32.70 3.62 2.82
CA GLY A 344 33.17 2.49 2.03
C GLY A 344 33.10 1.21 2.85
N ASN A 345 34.09 0.33 2.66
CA ASN A 345 34.15 -0.98 3.31
C ASN A 345 34.20 -0.88 4.84
N PHE A 346 33.69 -1.91 5.53
CA PHE A 346 33.70 -2.04 6.99
C PHE A 346 35.10 -1.91 7.59
N SER A 347 36.13 -2.35 6.86
CA SER A 347 37.53 -2.22 7.23
C SER A 347 38.02 -0.76 7.35
N THR A 348 37.29 0.20 6.77
CA THR A 348 37.59 1.63 6.87
C THR A 348 37.09 2.27 8.17
N LEU A 349 36.27 1.57 8.94
CA LEU A 349 35.87 2.01 10.28
C LEU A 349 37.04 1.89 11.26
N SER A 350 37.08 2.76 12.27
CA SER A 350 38.04 2.61 13.38
C SER A 350 37.84 1.27 14.09
N PRO A 351 38.90 0.69 14.69
CA PRO A 351 38.79 -0.57 15.41
C PRO A 351 37.67 -0.58 16.47
N GLU A 352 37.49 0.53 17.18
CA GLU A 352 36.48 0.71 18.22
C GLU A 352 35.06 0.64 17.63
N ARG A 353 34.84 1.28 16.46
CA ARG A 353 33.55 1.21 15.76
C ARG A 353 33.27 -0.17 15.19
N GLN A 354 34.28 -0.82 14.62
CA GLN A 354 34.14 -2.20 14.14
C GLN A 354 33.70 -3.12 15.28
N GLU A 355 34.33 -2.98 16.44
CA GLU A 355 33.99 -3.78 17.61
C GLU A 355 32.60 -3.44 18.15
N TRP A 356 32.22 -2.16 18.17
CA TRP A 356 30.88 -1.73 18.60
C TRP A 356 29.75 -2.40 17.80
N PHE A 357 29.88 -2.47 16.46
CA PHE A 357 28.89 -3.12 15.60
C PHE A 357 28.92 -4.64 15.73
N ARG A 358 30.11 -5.26 15.85
CA ARG A 358 30.26 -6.71 16.01
C ARG A 358 29.64 -7.19 17.32
N ALA A 359 29.99 -6.55 18.44
CA ALA A 359 29.49 -6.91 19.77
C ALA A 359 27.95 -6.82 19.89
N ARG A 360 27.30 -6.00 19.05
CA ARG A 360 25.84 -5.83 19.00
C ARG A 360 25.16 -6.68 17.94
N ASN A 361 25.93 -7.51 17.21
CA ASN A 361 25.46 -8.32 16.10
C ASN A 361 24.76 -7.50 14.98
N LEU A 362 25.33 -6.34 14.67
CA LEU A 362 24.80 -5.38 13.68
C LEU A 362 25.58 -5.37 12.36
N VAL A 363 26.33 -6.44 12.08
CA VAL A 363 27.14 -6.59 10.86
C VAL A 363 26.71 -7.82 10.07
N ALA A 364 26.94 -7.77 8.76
CA ALA A 364 26.75 -8.93 7.91
C ALA A 364 27.61 -10.12 8.38
N PRO A 365 27.14 -11.38 8.24
CA PRO A 365 27.81 -12.53 8.85
C PRO A 365 29.28 -12.70 8.47
N TYR A 366 29.65 -12.35 7.23
CA TYR A 366 31.02 -12.43 6.72
C TYR A 366 31.95 -11.32 7.24
N LEU A 367 31.43 -10.33 7.98
CA LEU A 367 32.21 -9.28 8.65
C LEU A 367 32.45 -9.58 10.14
N ARG A 368 31.82 -10.64 10.67
CA ARG A 368 32.06 -11.15 12.03
C ARG A 368 33.46 -11.77 12.10
N ARG A 369 34.04 -11.83 13.30
CA ARG A 369 35.30 -12.54 13.50
C ARG A 369 35.08 -14.03 13.20
N LYS A 370 36.05 -14.67 12.55
CA LYS A 370 35.98 -16.10 12.20
C LYS A 370 35.87 -17.02 13.44
N ASP A 371 36.18 -16.48 14.60
CA ASP A 371 36.25 -17.18 15.88
C ASP A 371 34.85 -17.41 16.53
N GLU A 372 33.76 -16.88 15.94
CA GLU A 372 32.41 -16.89 16.55
C GLU A 372 31.33 -17.67 15.77
N ILE A 373 31.70 -18.62 14.90
CA ILE A 373 30.70 -19.57 14.37
C ILE A 373 30.46 -20.67 15.39
N ALA A 374 29.73 -20.37 16.47
CA ALA A 374 29.00 -21.42 17.17
C ALA A 374 27.86 -21.87 16.23
N PRO A 375 27.82 -23.13 15.77
CA PRO A 375 26.75 -23.59 14.90
C PRO A 375 25.41 -23.43 15.63
N LEU A 376 24.44 -22.82 14.94
CA LEU A 376 23.05 -22.80 15.36
C LEU A 376 22.64 -24.24 15.68
N ARG A 377 22.36 -24.52 16.95
CA ARG A 377 21.72 -25.78 17.35
C ARG A 377 20.37 -25.82 16.64
N ASP A 378 20.24 -26.72 15.67
CA ASP A 378 18.94 -27.10 15.11
C ASP A 378 18.01 -27.47 16.26
N ARG A 379 16.98 -26.65 16.48
CA ARG A 379 15.83 -27.06 17.29
C ARG A 379 14.88 -27.82 16.38
N ALA A 380 15.22 -29.08 16.13
CA ALA A 380 14.28 -30.11 15.75
C ALA A 380 14.15 -31.08 16.94
N ALA A 381 13.02 -30.96 17.65
CA ALA A 381 12.41 -32.01 18.47
C ALA A 381 10.93 -31.63 18.67
#